data_AF-A0A447MTB5-F1
#
_entry.id   AF-A0A447MTB5-F1
#
_cell.length_a   1.000
_cell.length_b   1.000
_cell.length_c   1.000
_cell.angle_alpha   90.00
_cell.angle_beta   90.00
_cell.angle_gamma   90.00
#
_symmetry.space_group_name_H-M   'P 1'
#
loop_
_entity.id
_entity.type
_entity.pdbx_description
1 polymer ?
#
loop_
_entity_poly.entity_id
_entity_poly.type
_entity_poly.pdbx_seq_one_letter_code
_entity_poly.pdbx_strand_id
1 'polypeptide(L)'
;MDSSKRQFLQQLGVLTAGASLVPLAEAKFPFSPERHEGSPRHRYAMLIDLRRCIGCQSCTVSCTIENQTPQGAFRTTVNQYQVQREGSQEVTNVLLPRLCNHCDNPPWCAGLPGTSHLSAGRWHCGGG
;
A
#
# COMPACT_ATOMS: atom_id res chain seq x y z
N MET A 1 26.45 -16.45 12.35
CA MET A 1 25.41 -17.48 12.14
C MET A 1 24.10 -16.88 12.63
N ASP A 2 23.18 -16.58 11.71
CA ASP A 2 22.09 -15.62 11.89
C ASP A 2 20.97 -16.17 12.80
N SER A 3 20.72 -15.52 13.93
CA SER A 3 19.78 -15.94 14.99
C SER A 3 18.36 -16.19 14.45
N SER A 4 17.98 -15.45 13.42
CA SER A 4 16.69 -15.55 12.73
C SER A 4 16.47 -16.90 12.03
N LYS A 5 17.53 -17.51 11.51
CA LYS A 5 17.44 -18.84 10.86
C LYS A 5 17.17 -19.95 11.90
N ARG A 6 17.71 -19.80 13.11
CA ARG A 6 17.51 -20.76 14.20
C ARG A 6 16.09 -20.68 14.77
N GLN A 7 15.57 -19.47 14.96
CA GLN A 7 14.19 -19.27 15.40
C GLN A 7 13.17 -19.81 14.38
N PHE A 8 13.41 -19.61 13.09
CA PHE A 8 12.54 -20.13 12.03
C PHE A 8 12.46 -21.66 12.04
N LEU A 9 13.60 -22.34 12.20
CA LEU A 9 13.64 -23.80 12.29
C LEU A 9 13.02 -24.34 13.58
N GLN A 10 13.17 -23.61 14.70
CA GLN A 10 12.50 -23.96 15.96
C GLN A 10 10.97 -23.83 15.85
N GLN A 11 10.47 -22.78 15.18
CA GLN A 11 9.04 -22.59 14.97
C GLN A 11 8.44 -23.66 14.03
N LEU A 12 9.16 -24.07 12.99
CA LEU A 12 8.77 -25.19 12.12
C LEU A 12 8.70 -26.52 12.88
N GLY A 13 9.65 -26.77 13.79
CA GLY A 13 9.67 -27.99 14.60
C GLY A 13 8.51 -28.10 15.60
N VAL A 14 7.99 -26.97 16.09
CA VAL A 14 6.81 -26.95 16.98
C VAL A 14 5.52 -27.22 16.20
N LEU A 15 5.44 -26.79 14.94
CA LEU A 15 4.27 -26.99 14.09
C LEU A 15 4.08 -28.46 13.69
N THR A 16 5.15 -29.23 13.48
CA THR A 16 5.01 -30.65 13.06
C THR A 16 4.60 -31.58 14.20
N ALA A 17 4.94 -31.26 15.45
CA ALA A 17 4.54 -32.05 16.61
C ALA A 17 3.14 -31.67 17.16
N GLY A 18 2.69 -30.43 16.97
CA GLY A 18 1.41 -29.93 17.48
C GLY A 18 0.24 -29.93 16.49
N ALA A 19 0.49 -30.05 15.18
CA ALA A 19 -0.55 -29.91 14.15
C ALA A 19 -1.49 -31.13 14.00
N SER A 20 -1.21 -32.26 14.64
CA SER A 20 -2.07 -33.44 14.54
C SER A 20 -3.34 -33.35 15.39
N LEU A 21 -3.42 -32.42 16.34
CA LEU A 21 -4.53 -32.32 17.30
C LEU A 21 -5.31 -31.00 17.25
N VAL A 22 -4.87 -30.01 16.46
CA VAL A 22 -5.56 -28.71 16.38
C VAL A 22 -6.40 -28.67 15.10
N PRO A 23 -7.75 -28.65 15.19
CA PRO A 23 -8.58 -28.42 14.02
C PRO A 23 -8.22 -27.05 13.43
N LEU A 24 -7.86 -27.03 12.14
CA LEU A 24 -7.54 -25.83 11.36
C LEU A 24 -8.62 -24.73 11.47
N ALA A 25 -9.85 -25.08 11.87
CA ALA A 25 -10.94 -24.16 12.11
C ALA A 25 -10.74 -23.23 13.33
N GLU A 26 -9.99 -23.66 14.34
CA GLU A 26 -9.68 -22.87 15.56
C GLU A 26 -8.31 -22.19 15.48
N ALA A 27 -7.54 -22.44 14.42
CA ALA A 27 -6.28 -21.77 14.19
C ALA A 27 -6.52 -20.31 13.81
N LYS A 28 -6.68 -19.45 14.82
CA LYS A 28 -6.60 -18.00 14.69
C LYS A 28 -5.17 -17.62 14.31
N PHE A 29 -4.79 -17.85 13.06
CA PHE A 29 -3.64 -17.18 12.48
C PHE A 29 -4.02 -15.69 12.41
N PRO A 30 -3.32 -14.79 13.13
CA PRO A 30 -3.52 -13.36 12.94
C PRO A 30 -3.07 -13.04 11.51
N PHE A 31 -4.01 -13.07 10.58
CA PHE A 31 -3.76 -12.88 9.15
C PHE A 31 -3.64 -11.39 8.77
N SER A 32 -3.71 -10.50 9.77
CA SER A 32 -3.36 -9.10 9.61
C SER A 32 -1.91 -8.93 10.05
N PRO A 33 -1.00 -8.46 9.17
CA PRO A 33 0.32 -8.05 9.61
C PRO A 33 0.16 -6.96 10.68
N GLU A 34 1.03 -7.00 11.70
CA GLU A 34 1.00 -6.00 12.76
C GLU A 34 1.20 -4.61 12.14
N ARG A 35 0.21 -3.73 12.32
CA ARG A 35 0.25 -2.37 11.78
C ARG A 35 1.39 -1.64 12.47
N HIS A 36 2.37 -1.19 11.70
CA HIS A 36 3.34 -0.24 12.23
C HIS A 36 2.62 1.09 12.43
N GLU A 37 2.31 1.41 13.69
CA GLU A 37 1.83 2.73 14.07
C GLU A 37 2.86 3.77 13.61
N GLY A 38 2.38 4.87 13.02
CA GLY A 38 3.23 5.97 12.57
C GLY A 38 3.97 6.63 13.74
N SER A 39 4.70 7.71 13.47
CA SER A 39 5.39 8.41 14.56
C SER A 39 4.37 8.93 15.58
N PRO A 40 4.53 8.69 16.91
CA PRO A 40 3.57 9.14 17.91
C PRO A 40 3.54 10.66 18.08
N ARG A 41 4.55 11.36 17.54
CA ARG A 41 4.70 12.83 17.63
C ARG A 41 4.14 13.59 16.44
N HIS A 42 4.10 12.97 15.26
CA HIS A 42 3.71 13.66 14.02
C HIS A 42 2.82 12.77 13.15
N ARG A 43 1.72 13.36 12.67
CA ARG A 43 0.77 12.76 11.72
C ARG A 43 0.84 13.56 10.42
N TYR A 44 1.27 12.92 9.34
CA TYR A 44 1.42 13.56 8.03
C TYR A 44 0.16 13.40 7.19
N ALA A 45 -0.16 14.42 6.41
CA ALA A 45 -1.24 14.40 5.43
C ALA A 45 -0.80 15.14 4.16
N MET A 46 -1.38 14.75 3.01
CA MET A 46 -1.15 15.39 1.72
C MET A 46 -2.48 15.93 1.19
N LEU A 47 -2.50 17.22 0.84
CA LEU A 47 -3.65 17.87 0.24
C LEU A 47 -3.33 18.26 -1.21
N ILE A 48 -4.23 17.93 -2.13
CA ILE A 48 -4.12 18.26 -3.56
C ILE A 48 -5.33 19.12 -3.94
N ASP A 49 -5.09 20.38 -4.31
CA ASP A 49 -6.15 21.26 -4.82
C ASP A 49 -6.38 21.01 -6.32
N LEU A 50 -7.43 20.27 -6.65
CA LEU A 50 -7.76 19.91 -8.03
C LEU A 50 -8.13 21.13 -8.89
N ARG A 51 -8.54 22.26 -8.29
CA ARG A 51 -8.88 23.48 -9.04
C ARG A 51 -7.65 24.16 -9.64
N ARG A 52 -6.47 23.86 -9.09
CA ARG A 52 -5.18 24.36 -9.58
C ARG A 52 -4.43 23.35 -10.42
N CYS A 53 -4.94 22.12 -10.53
CA CYS A 53 -4.33 21.10 -11.36
C CYS A 53 -4.57 21.40 -12.84
N ILE A 54 -3.49 21.63 -13.59
CA ILE A 54 -3.54 21.84 -15.05
C ILE A 54 -3.09 20.61 -15.85
N GLY A 55 -2.77 19.50 -15.17
CA GLY A 55 -2.42 18.24 -15.84
C GLY A 55 -1.03 18.20 -16.44
N CYS A 56 -0.09 18.99 -15.93
CA CYS A 56 1.29 19.07 -16.43
C CYS A 56 2.14 17.80 -16.19
N GLN A 57 1.62 16.80 -15.49
CA GLN A 57 2.30 15.53 -15.16
C GLN A 57 3.61 15.69 -14.36
N SER A 58 3.89 16.88 -13.81
CA SER A 58 5.11 17.13 -13.02
C SER A 58 5.18 16.22 -11.79
N CYS A 59 4.06 16.01 -11.09
CA CYS A 59 3.99 15.12 -9.93
C CYS A 59 4.36 13.66 -10.28
N THR A 60 3.99 13.19 -11.47
CA THR A 60 4.34 11.84 -11.96
C THR A 60 5.84 11.73 -12.19
N VAL A 61 6.42 12.71 -12.89
CA VAL A 61 7.86 12.75 -13.19
C VAL A 61 8.70 12.87 -11.92
N SER A 62 8.36 13.82 -11.05
CA SER A 62 9.06 14.01 -9.77
C SER A 62 9.02 12.74 -8.92
N CYS A 63 7.87 12.07 -8.83
CA CYS A 63 7.77 10.82 -8.06
C CYS A 63 8.71 9.74 -8.62
N THR A 64 8.78 9.58 -9.94
CA THR A 64 9.66 8.61 -10.60
C THR A 64 11.13 8.93 -10.38
N ILE A 65 11.54 10.20 -10.46
CA ILE A 65 12.92 10.63 -10.22
C ILE A 65 13.34 10.34 -8.78
N GLU A 66 12.54 10.78 -7.80
CA GLU A 66 12.86 10.63 -6.37
C GLU A 66 12.89 9.17 -5.93
N ASN A 67 11.98 8.35 -6.47
CA ASN A 67 11.84 6.96 -6.02
C ASN A 67 12.44 5.94 -6.99
N GLN A 68 13.04 6.38 -8.09
CA GLN A 68 13.68 5.54 -9.10
C GLN A 68 12.79 4.35 -9.51
N THR A 69 11.53 4.63 -9.88
CA THR A 69 10.59 3.55 -10.24
C THR A 69 11.07 2.82 -11.49
N PRO A 70 10.82 1.50 -11.60
CA PRO A 70 11.07 0.77 -12.84
C PRO A 70 10.34 1.40 -14.02
N GLN A 71 10.91 1.27 -15.22
CA GLN A 71 10.27 1.76 -16.43
C GLN A 71 8.90 1.11 -16.64
N GLY A 72 7.89 1.91 -16.98
CA GLY A 72 6.51 1.45 -17.10
C GLY A 72 5.74 1.31 -15.78
N ALA A 73 6.41 1.44 -14.63
CA ALA A 73 5.77 1.42 -13.32
C ALA A 73 5.67 2.85 -12.74
N PHE A 74 4.45 3.31 -12.48
CA PHE A 74 4.18 4.63 -11.91
C PHE A 74 3.45 4.50 -10.58
N ARG A 75 3.94 5.19 -9.54
CA ARG A 75 3.26 5.28 -8.24
C ARG A 75 2.19 6.37 -8.18
N THR A 76 2.24 7.30 -9.13
CA THR A 76 1.31 8.42 -9.24
C THR A 76 1.00 8.62 -10.70
N THR A 77 -0.28 8.82 -11.03
CA THR A 77 -0.73 9.12 -12.39
C THR A 77 -1.75 10.25 -12.35
N VAL A 78 -1.81 11.08 -13.38
CA VAL A 78 -2.88 12.10 -13.51
C VAL A 78 -3.80 11.68 -14.63
N ASN A 79 -5.02 11.29 -14.26
CA ASN A 79 -6.05 10.90 -15.21
C ASN A 79 -6.90 12.10 -15.61
N GLN A 80 -7.30 12.13 -16.88
CA GLN A 80 -8.18 13.16 -17.42
C GLN A 80 -9.55 12.53 -17.65
N TYR A 81 -10.59 13.16 -17.11
CA TYR A 81 -11.97 12.71 -17.23
C TYR A 81 -12.82 13.79 -17.87
N GLN A 82 -13.62 13.41 -18.86
CA GLN A 82 -14.71 14.25 -19.34
C GLN A 82 -15.94 13.95 -18.51
N VAL A 83 -16.48 14.96 -17.85
CA VAL A 83 -17.68 14.84 -17.05
C VAL A 83 -18.72 15.81 -17.58
N GLN A 84 -19.96 15.31 -17.70
CA GLN A 84 -21.12 16.12 -17.97
C GLN A 84 -21.91 16.22 -16.66
N ARG A 85 -22.34 17.44 -16.30
CA ARG A 85 -23.23 17.58 -15.15
C ARG A 85 -24.64 17.21 -15.55
N GLU A 86 -25.34 16.53 -14.65
CA GLU A 86 -26.74 16.16 -14.85
C GLU A 86 -27.58 17.42 -15.16
N GLY A 87 -28.36 17.35 -16.23
CA GLY A 87 -29.15 18.49 -16.72
C GLY A 87 -28.37 19.56 -17.50
N SER A 88 -27.05 19.42 -17.70
CA SER A 88 -26.25 20.30 -18.55
C SER A 88 -25.80 19.58 -19.82
N GLN A 89 -25.80 20.29 -20.96
CA GLN A 89 -25.17 19.80 -22.19
C GLN A 89 -23.68 20.12 -22.26
N GLU A 90 -23.15 20.84 -21.27
CA GLU A 90 -21.75 21.23 -21.21
C GLU A 90 -20.88 20.08 -20.69
N VAL A 91 -19.79 19.79 -21.41
CA VAL A 91 -18.81 18.79 -21.01
C VAL A 91 -17.58 19.52 -20.46
N THR A 92 -17.19 19.20 -19.24
CA THR A 92 -15.98 19.74 -18.62
C THR A 92 -14.92 18.67 -18.46
N ASN A 93 -13.66 19.06 -18.62
CA ASN A 93 -12.52 18.21 -18.33
C ASN A 93 -12.11 18.36 -16.86
N VAL A 94 -11.89 17.24 -16.17
CA VAL A 94 -11.42 17.19 -14.78
C VAL A 94 -10.15 16.36 -14.74
N LEU A 95 -9.14 16.89 -14.04
CA LEU A 95 -7.83 16.28 -13.91
C LEU A 95 -7.69 15.75 -12.49
N LEU A 96 -7.47 14.45 -12.36
CA LEU A 96 -7.44 13.77 -11.07
C LEU A 96 -6.12 13.02 -10.90
N PRO A 97 -5.19 13.56 -10.08
CA PRO A 97 -4.04 12.84 -9.61
C PRO A 97 -4.48 11.65 -8.74
N ARG A 98 -4.06 10.45 -9.11
CA ARG A 98 -4.29 9.19 -8.39
C ARG A 98 -2.99 8.76 -7.75
N LEU A 99 -2.98 8.71 -6.42
CA LEU A 99 -1.86 8.26 -5.59
C LEU A 99 -2.37 7.47 -4.38
N CYS A 100 -1.46 6.80 -3.68
CA CYS A 100 -1.81 6.11 -2.43
C CYS A 100 -2.21 7.14 -1.37
N ASN A 101 -3.40 6.99 -0.78
CA ASN A 101 -3.92 7.93 0.22
C ASN A 101 -3.38 7.69 1.64
N HIS A 102 -2.52 6.68 1.83
CA HIS A 102 -1.99 6.31 3.14
C HIS A 102 -3.10 6.18 4.21
N CYS A 103 -4.15 5.44 3.86
CA CYS A 103 -5.32 5.24 4.72
C CYS A 103 -4.92 4.66 6.08
N ASP A 104 -5.58 5.12 7.15
CA ASP A 104 -5.43 4.52 8.48
C ASP A 104 -5.82 3.03 8.47
N ASN A 105 -6.89 2.68 7.75
CA ASN A 105 -7.34 1.31 7.55
C ASN A 105 -7.30 0.90 6.07
N PRO A 106 -6.14 0.45 5.55
CA PRO A 106 -6.02 0.04 4.16
C PRO A 106 -6.62 -1.36 3.91
N PRO A 107 -7.55 -1.53 2.96
CA PRO A 107 -8.19 -2.82 2.70
C PRO A 107 -7.21 -3.89 2.17
N TRP A 108 -6.13 -3.47 1.50
CA TRP A 108 -5.16 -4.39 0.88
C TRP A 108 -4.24 -5.11 1.87
N CYS A 109 -4.08 -4.58 3.10
CA CYS A 109 -3.25 -5.22 4.11
C CYS A 109 -3.96 -6.39 4.82
N ALA A 110 -5.28 -6.54 4.65
CA ALA A 110 -6.06 -7.54 5.37
C ALA A 110 -6.08 -8.94 4.71
N GLY A 111 -5.57 -9.09 3.48
CA GLY A 111 -5.90 -10.24 2.62
C GLY A 111 -4.75 -11.11 2.10
N LEU A 112 -3.48 -10.82 2.40
CA LEU A 112 -2.36 -11.52 1.77
C LEU A 112 -1.53 -12.35 2.77
N PRO A 113 -1.41 -13.68 2.57
CA PRO A 113 -0.44 -14.49 3.31
C PRO A 113 0.98 -14.10 2.92
N GLY A 114 1.81 -13.73 3.89
CA GLY A 114 3.27 -13.74 3.73
C GLY A 114 4.00 -12.41 3.51
N THR A 115 3.37 -11.25 3.72
CA THR A 115 4.07 -9.94 3.67
C THR A 115 4.45 -9.42 5.05
N SER A 116 5.08 -10.25 5.89
CA SER A 116 5.55 -9.87 7.23
C SER A 116 6.88 -9.12 7.25
N HIS A 117 7.51 -8.88 6.09
CA HIS A 117 8.80 -8.19 6.00
C HIS A 117 8.80 -7.08 4.93
N LEU A 118 7.94 -6.08 5.09
CA LEU A 118 8.12 -4.78 4.44
C LEU A 118 8.47 -3.77 5.52
N SER A 119 9.78 -3.60 5.73
CA SER A 119 10.34 -2.61 6.65
C SER A 119 9.86 -1.20 6.28
N ALA A 120 9.27 -0.51 7.24
CA ALA A 120 9.09 0.93 7.23
C ALA A 120 10.42 1.61 6.86
N GLY A 121 10.47 2.17 5.66
CA GLY A 121 11.69 2.72 5.06
C GLY A 121 11.57 2.88 3.54
N ARG A 122 10.65 2.14 2.92
CA ARG A 122 10.23 2.39 1.55
C ARG A 122 8.72 2.19 1.48
N TRP A 123 7.99 3.25 1.12
CA TRP A 123 6.55 3.21 0.85
C TRP A 123 6.27 2.43 -0.42
N HIS A 124 6.62 1.15 -0.43
CA HIS A 124 6.39 0.22 -1.51
C HIS A 124 5.59 -0.94 -0.91
N CYS A 125 4.27 -0.85 -0.96
CA CYS A 125 3.49 -2.05 -1.20
C CYS A 125 3.74 -2.42 -2.67
N GLY A 126 4.89 -3.07 -2.92
CA GLY A 126 5.18 -3.66 -4.22
C GLY A 126 4.42 -4.98 -4.32
N GLY A 127 3.40 -5.02 -5.18
CA GLY A 127 3.21 -6.19 -6.01
C GLY A 127 4.23 -6.10 -7.14
N GLY A 128 4.94 -7.22 -7.40
CA GLY A 128 5.57 -7.43 -8.69
C GLY A 128 4.54 -7.49 -9.82
#